data_AF-A0A2E3GZF5-F1
#
_entry.id   AF-A0A2E3GZF5-F1
#
_cell.length_a   1.000
_cell.length_b   1.000
_cell.length_c   1.000
_cell.angle_alpha   90.00
_cell.angle_beta   90.00
_cell.angle_gamma   90.00
#
_symmetry.space_group_name_H-M   'P 1'
#
loop_
_entity.id
_entity.type
_entity.pdbx_description
1 polymer ?
#
loop_
_entity_poly.entity_id
_entity_poly.type
_entity_poly.pdbx_seq_one_letter_code
_entity_poly.pdbx_strand_id
1 'polypeptide(L)'
;MGAMGFNQDMQMSKQQQQMNDQSIRMNDQALQQNEAAMNAPPKTDWEAAQRRAQFYDKAATRLLSVPPEQRQSMVRQWAQNGVFEGLGIPMDQIAKQGLDDQSLQSLQAQVRSVLPEDERQSPAEAQAFAAMTQGMSPEDIEQARRIKLGLAPRAVGSADVTIAQGGMTDDVARSKGVIEDNITRAKEEAKNATTKGKEYFEQLSGVQSNIENYGEALRLVEQEGAGVGAIRGRLPSMKAAAIKLDNLQNRLGLDILNNTTFGALSEKELELVQDTALPNNLPPDQLAGWLRDRMAAQQKMSAILDNAVQFLSVPGNTLADLRAMQNEQRNQPAQTQRGAQSQSPSINDLVNKYAN
;
A
#
# COMPACT_ATOMS: atom_id res chain seq x y z
N MET A 1 -33.08 6.49 -31.23
CA MET A 1 -31.89 6.84 -30.43
C MET A 1 -30.71 5.85 -30.58
N GLY A 2 -30.60 5.11 -31.70
CA GLY A 2 -29.53 4.08 -31.86
C GLY A 2 -28.34 4.45 -32.76
N ALA A 3 -28.38 5.60 -33.45
CA ALA A 3 -27.36 5.96 -34.46
C ALA A 3 -26.20 6.83 -33.92
N MET A 4 -26.32 7.39 -32.71
CA MET A 4 -25.26 8.24 -32.12
C MET A 4 -24.15 7.44 -31.43
N GLY A 5 -24.44 6.26 -30.86
CA GLY A 5 -23.44 5.46 -30.14
C GLY A 5 -22.36 4.86 -31.06
N PHE A 6 -22.74 4.42 -32.26
CA PHE A 6 -21.81 3.77 -33.20
C PHE A 6 -20.70 4.71 -33.71
N ASN A 7 -20.98 6.02 -33.78
CA ASN A 7 -20.01 7.00 -34.24
C ASN A 7 -18.95 7.31 -33.16
N GLN A 8 -19.31 7.15 -31.88
CA GLN A 8 -18.41 7.41 -30.76
C GLN A 8 -17.40 6.26 -30.59
N ASP A 9 -17.83 5.01 -30.73
CA ASP A 9 -16.95 3.83 -30.68
C ASP A 9 -15.96 3.79 -31.85
N MET A 10 -16.39 4.25 -33.03
CA MET A 10 -15.51 4.34 -34.20
C MET A 10 -14.46 5.44 -34.07
N GLN A 11 -14.76 6.53 -33.34
CA GLN A 11 -13.77 7.57 -33.04
C GLN A 11 -12.75 7.10 -32.00
N MET A 12 -13.21 6.41 -30.95
CA MET A 12 -12.33 5.86 -29.91
C MET A 12 -11.36 4.81 -30.46
N SER A 13 -11.82 3.90 -31.31
CA SER A 13 -10.95 2.89 -31.94
C SER A 13 -9.89 3.52 -32.86
N LYS A 14 -10.24 4.53 -33.65
CA LYS A 14 -9.27 5.28 -34.47
C LYS A 14 -8.24 6.01 -33.62
N GLN A 15 -8.66 6.61 -32.51
CA GLN A 15 -7.75 7.29 -31.59
C GLN A 15 -6.78 6.31 -30.93
N GLN A 16 -7.25 5.12 -30.55
CA GLN A 16 -6.42 4.08 -29.97
C GLN A 16 -5.41 3.51 -30.98
N GLN A 17 -5.81 3.34 -32.23
CA GLN A 17 -4.94 2.89 -33.30
C GLN A 17 -3.84 3.95 -33.60
N GLN A 18 -4.20 5.24 -33.60
CA GLN A 18 -3.23 6.32 -33.76
C GLN A 18 -2.18 6.37 -32.64
N MET A 19 -2.60 6.14 -31.39
CA MET A 19 -1.65 6.09 -30.27
C MET A 19 -0.69 4.89 -30.39
N ASN A 20 -1.17 3.75 -30.88
CA ASN A 20 -0.34 2.57 -31.09
C ASN A 20 0.66 2.75 -32.23
N ASP A 21 0.24 3.39 -33.34
CA ASP A 21 1.14 3.71 -34.45
C ASP A 21 2.18 4.79 -34.07
N GLN A 22 1.86 5.64 -33.10
CA GLN A 22 2.79 6.64 -32.56
C GLN A 22 3.83 6.00 -31.63
N SER A 23 3.43 5.03 -30.80
CA SER A 23 4.37 4.32 -29.91
C SER A 23 5.38 3.48 -30.68
N ILE A 24 4.95 2.80 -31.75
CA ILE A 24 5.84 2.02 -32.64
C ILE A 24 6.89 2.93 -33.27
N ARG A 25 6.48 4.08 -33.82
CA ARG A 25 7.41 5.05 -34.43
C ARG A 25 8.44 5.62 -33.45
N MET A 26 8.05 5.87 -32.21
CA MET A 26 8.99 6.34 -31.18
C MET A 26 10.00 5.25 -30.81
N ASN A 27 9.59 3.98 -30.79
CA ASN A 27 10.48 2.87 -30.48
C ASN A 27 11.49 2.62 -31.61
N ASP A 28 11.05 2.68 -32.87
CA ASP A 28 11.93 2.59 -34.04
C ASP A 28 12.96 3.72 -34.08
N GLN A 29 12.55 4.95 -33.71
CA GLN A 29 13.46 6.09 -33.65
C GLN A 29 14.50 5.94 -32.53
N ALA A 30 14.13 5.34 -31.38
CA ALA A 30 15.07 5.05 -30.30
C ALA A 30 16.09 3.96 -30.68
N LEU A 31 15.67 2.93 -31.41
CA LEU A 31 16.55 1.89 -31.94
C LEU A 31 17.58 2.46 -32.93
N GLN A 32 17.15 3.33 -33.85
CA GLN A 32 18.05 3.99 -34.79
C GLN A 32 19.08 4.90 -34.09
N GLN A 33 18.70 5.58 -33.01
CA GLN A 33 19.63 6.38 -32.21
C GLN A 33 20.67 5.51 -31.49
N ASN A 34 20.28 4.33 -31.00
CA ASN A 34 21.20 3.37 -30.39
C ASN A 34 22.17 2.75 -31.40
N GLU A 35 21.71 2.39 -32.61
CA GLU A 35 22.60 1.89 -33.68
C GLU A 35 23.63 2.95 -34.12
N ALA A 36 23.23 4.22 -34.19
CA ALA A 36 24.16 5.31 -34.49
C ALA A 36 25.22 5.50 -33.39
N ALA A 37 24.86 5.31 -32.12
CA ALA A 37 25.80 5.36 -30.99
C ALA A 37 26.77 4.16 -30.98
N MET A 38 26.35 3.00 -31.49
CA MET A 38 27.19 1.80 -31.60
C MET A 38 28.18 1.84 -32.77
N ASN A 39 27.92 2.67 -33.79
CA ASN A 39 28.81 2.87 -34.94
C ASN A 39 29.84 4.01 -34.76
N ALA A 40 29.97 4.59 -33.55
CA ALA A 40 31.05 5.52 -33.23
C ALA A 40 32.43 4.79 -33.26
N PRO A 41 33.52 5.47 -33.66
CA PRO A 41 34.84 4.84 -33.73
C PRO A 41 35.25 4.22 -32.37
N PRO A 42 36.01 3.11 -32.37
CA PRO A 42 36.33 2.36 -31.16
C PRO A 42 37.04 3.23 -30.11
N LYS A 43 36.60 3.10 -28.85
CA LYS A 43 37.01 3.91 -27.68
C LYS A 43 38.53 4.09 -27.50
N THR A 44 39.34 3.18 -28.01
CA THR A 44 40.81 3.20 -27.90
C THR A 44 41.47 4.36 -28.65
N ASP A 45 40.90 4.80 -29.78
CA ASP A 45 41.51 5.86 -30.60
C ASP A 45 41.22 7.25 -30.05
N TRP A 46 40.06 7.44 -29.42
CA TRP A 46 39.66 8.70 -28.82
C TRP A 46 40.48 9.04 -27.57
N GLU A 47 40.65 8.08 -26.66
CA GLU A 47 41.48 8.30 -25.47
C GLU A 47 42.95 8.58 -25.81
N ALA A 48 43.49 7.89 -26.82
CA ALA A 48 44.84 8.15 -27.32
C ALA A 48 44.95 9.54 -27.95
N ALA A 49 43.94 9.99 -28.69
CA ALA A 49 43.87 11.35 -29.22
C ALA A 49 43.82 12.40 -28.11
N GLN A 50 43.02 12.20 -27.06
CA GLN A 50 42.92 13.13 -25.93
C GLN A 50 44.24 13.21 -25.15
N ARG A 51 44.90 12.08 -24.88
CA ARG A 51 46.22 12.06 -24.21
C ARG A 51 47.28 12.82 -25.01
N ARG A 52 47.28 12.68 -26.34
CA ARG A 52 48.17 13.45 -27.23
C ARG A 52 47.87 14.94 -27.17
N ALA A 53 46.60 15.34 -27.22
CA ALA A 53 46.20 16.75 -27.14
C ALA A 53 46.62 17.38 -25.80
N GLN A 54 46.36 16.72 -24.68
CA GLN A 54 46.80 17.20 -23.36
C GLN A 54 48.32 17.34 -23.27
N PHE A 55 49.06 16.39 -23.84
CA PHE A 55 50.51 16.48 -23.89
C PHE A 55 50.97 17.69 -24.70
N TYR A 56 50.41 17.93 -25.90
CA TYR A 56 50.80 19.08 -26.73
C TYR A 56 50.54 20.42 -26.04
N ASP A 57 49.42 20.60 -25.33
CA ASP A 57 49.13 21.85 -24.61
C ASP A 57 50.14 22.11 -23.47
N LYS A 58 50.45 21.07 -22.67
CA LYS A 58 51.44 21.15 -21.59
C LYS A 58 52.86 21.35 -22.12
N ALA A 59 53.21 20.65 -23.20
CA ALA A 59 54.49 20.75 -23.87
C ALA A 59 54.70 22.16 -24.44
N ALA A 60 53.72 22.71 -25.14
CA ALA A 60 53.76 24.08 -25.67
C ALA A 60 53.93 25.11 -24.54
N THR A 61 53.17 24.99 -23.46
CA THR A 61 53.28 25.87 -22.28
C THR A 61 54.68 25.83 -21.68
N ARG A 62 55.26 24.63 -21.53
CA ARG A 62 56.60 24.46 -20.96
C ARG A 62 57.69 24.98 -21.90
N LEU A 63 57.57 24.77 -23.21
CA LEU A 63 58.52 25.30 -24.19
C LEU A 63 58.50 26.82 -24.25
N LEU A 64 57.31 27.44 -24.16
CA LEU A 64 57.17 28.90 -24.09
C LEU A 64 57.82 29.50 -22.83
N SER A 65 57.92 28.73 -21.73
CA SER A 65 58.57 29.18 -20.49
C SER A 65 60.11 29.13 -20.52
N VAL A 66 60.72 28.55 -21.55
CA VAL A 66 62.19 28.48 -21.68
C VAL A 66 62.69 29.27 -22.89
N PRO A 67 63.94 29.79 -22.84
CA PRO A 67 64.54 30.50 -23.98
C PRO A 67 64.54 29.65 -25.26
N PRO A 68 64.35 30.27 -26.45
CA PRO A 68 64.24 29.55 -27.72
C PRO A 68 65.40 28.56 -27.99
N GLU A 69 66.62 28.95 -27.62
CA GLU A 69 67.83 28.14 -27.79
C GLU A 69 67.83 26.85 -26.94
N GLN A 70 67.02 26.78 -25.87
CA GLN A 70 66.92 25.61 -24.99
C GLN A 70 65.75 24.68 -25.33
N ARG A 71 64.84 25.09 -26.22
CA ARG A 71 63.65 24.30 -26.57
C ARG A 71 64.01 23.00 -27.27
N GLN A 72 64.99 23.05 -28.17
CA GLN A 72 65.38 21.88 -28.95
C GLN A 72 66.05 20.81 -28.06
N SER A 73 66.85 21.19 -27.07
CA SER A 73 67.42 20.24 -26.12
C SER A 73 66.34 19.62 -25.23
N MET A 74 65.33 20.41 -24.82
CA MET A 74 64.19 19.92 -24.05
C MET A 74 63.35 18.90 -24.84
N VAL A 75 63.04 19.16 -26.11
CA VAL A 75 62.33 18.21 -26.97
C VAL A 75 63.14 16.92 -27.17
N ARG A 76 64.47 17.02 -27.35
CA ARG A 76 65.35 15.84 -27.42
C ARG A 76 65.33 15.04 -26.12
N GLN A 77 65.29 15.70 -24.96
CA GLN A 77 65.18 15.03 -23.68
C GLN A 77 63.86 14.27 -23.54
N TRP A 78 62.74 14.84 -23.98
CA TRP A 78 61.45 14.14 -24.00
C TRP A 78 61.47 12.91 -24.93
N ALA A 79 62.13 13.02 -26.08
CA ALA A 79 62.33 11.89 -26.97
C ALA A 79 63.17 10.77 -26.34
N GLN A 80 64.29 11.12 -25.70
CA GLN A 80 65.15 10.15 -25.01
C GLN A 80 64.43 9.46 -23.84
N ASN A 81 63.49 10.13 -23.21
CA ASN A 81 62.67 9.58 -22.13
C ASN A 81 61.46 8.77 -22.64
N GLY A 82 61.34 8.53 -23.95
CA GLY A 82 60.27 7.72 -24.54
C GLY A 82 58.88 8.38 -24.50
N VAL A 83 58.79 9.69 -24.22
CA VAL A 83 57.50 10.39 -24.05
C VAL A 83 56.66 10.32 -25.33
N PHE A 84 57.29 10.48 -26.49
CA PHE A 84 56.58 10.46 -27.77
C PHE A 84 56.18 9.04 -28.21
N GLU A 85 57.02 8.04 -27.93
CA GLU A 85 56.72 6.64 -28.20
C GLU A 85 55.53 6.16 -27.36
N GLY A 86 55.50 6.50 -26.06
CA GLY A 86 54.38 6.18 -25.17
C GLY A 86 53.05 6.85 -25.54
N LEU A 87 53.09 7.92 -26.34
CA LEU A 87 51.91 8.63 -26.85
C LEU A 87 51.57 8.28 -28.31
N GLY A 88 52.36 7.41 -28.95
CA GLY A 88 52.20 7.10 -30.37
C GLY A 88 52.35 8.33 -31.28
N ILE A 89 53.23 9.27 -30.90
CA ILE A 89 53.55 10.47 -31.69
C ILE A 89 54.84 10.18 -32.47
N PRO A 90 54.79 10.14 -33.82
CA PRO A 90 55.99 9.88 -34.59
C PRO A 90 56.91 11.11 -34.59
N MET A 91 58.20 10.89 -34.35
CA MET A 91 59.21 11.96 -34.18
C MET A 91 59.33 12.89 -35.40
N ASP A 92 59.01 12.39 -36.59
CA ASP A 92 59.06 13.17 -37.83
C ASP A 92 57.99 14.28 -37.86
N GLN A 93 56.88 14.11 -37.15
CA GLN A 93 55.84 15.15 -37.02
C GLN A 93 56.31 16.30 -36.12
N ILE A 94 57.07 16.00 -35.07
CA ILE A 94 57.59 17.00 -34.13
C ILE A 94 58.69 17.83 -34.78
N ALA A 95 59.57 17.20 -35.55
CA ALA A 95 60.66 17.88 -36.26
C ALA A 95 60.17 18.89 -37.31
N LYS A 96 58.93 18.74 -37.80
CA LYS A 96 58.30 19.64 -38.78
C LYS A 96 57.64 20.86 -38.14
N GLN A 97 57.39 20.84 -36.82
CA GLN A 97 56.79 21.97 -36.12
C GLN A 97 57.88 22.96 -35.71
N GLY A 98 57.73 24.23 -36.07
CA GLY A 98 58.58 25.30 -35.57
C GLY A 98 58.53 25.35 -34.04
N LEU A 99 59.70 25.49 -33.39
CA LEU A 99 59.79 25.67 -31.94
C LEU A 99 59.87 27.16 -31.53
N ASP A 100 59.57 28.07 -32.46
CA ASP A 100 59.44 29.50 -32.20
C ASP A 100 58.11 29.81 -31.49
N ASP A 101 58.03 31.01 -30.90
CA ASP A 101 56.88 31.43 -30.08
C ASP A 101 55.56 31.39 -30.86
N GLN A 102 55.58 31.80 -32.13
CA GLN A 102 54.39 31.89 -32.96
C GLN A 102 53.87 30.50 -33.34
N SER A 103 54.78 29.58 -33.69
CA SER A 103 54.45 28.18 -33.96
C SER A 103 53.89 27.48 -32.71
N LEU A 104 54.47 27.72 -31.53
CA LEU A 104 54.00 27.11 -30.29
C LEU A 104 52.64 27.66 -29.81
N GLN A 105 52.41 28.97 -29.97
CA GLN A 105 51.11 29.58 -29.66
C GLN A 105 50.01 29.11 -30.60
N SER A 106 50.30 28.98 -31.91
CA SER A 106 49.34 28.46 -32.88
C SER A 106 49.01 26.98 -32.62
N LEU A 107 50.01 26.16 -32.29
CA LEU A 107 49.81 24.77 -31.86
C LEU A 107 48.93 24.69 -30.61
N GLN A 108 49.21 25.51 -29.60
CA GLN A 108 48.42 25.56 -28.38
C GLN A 108 46.95 25.95 -28.66
N ALA A 109 46.72 26.96 -29.51
CA ALA A 109 45.37 27.37 -29.89
C ALA A 109 44.62 26.26 -30.65
N GLN A 110 45.31 25.57 -31.56
CA GLN A 110 44.76 24.45 -32.34
C GLN A 110 44.44 23.24 -31.46
N VAL A 111 45.26 22.96 -30.45
CA VAL A 111 45.03 21.85 -29.51
C VAL A 111 43.87 22.16 -28.56
N ARG A 112 43.80 23.40 -28.05
CA ARG A 112 42.73 23.85 -27.15
C ARG A 112 41.35 23.95 -27.81
N SER A 113 41.28 24.08 -29.13
CA SER A 113 40.02 24.06 -29.87
C SER A 113 39.45 22.64 -30.01
N VAL A 114 40.30 21.61 -29.91
CA VAL A 114 39.91 20.19 -30.04
C VAL A 114 39.70 19.53 -28.68
N LEU A 115 40.25 20.08 -27.59
CA LEU A 115 39.96 19.65 -26.23
C LEU A 115 38.52 20.01 -25.83
N PRO A 116 37.75 19.09 -25.20
CA PRO A 116 36.40 19.37 -24.74
C PRO A 116 36.37 20.53 -23.74
N GLU A 117 35.29 21.29 -23.76
CA GLU A 117 35.13 22.59 -23.08
C GLU A 117 35.32 22.51 -21.55
N ASP A 118 35.11 21.33 -20.96
CA ASP A 118 35.30 21.06 -19.53
C ASP A 118 36.78 20.92 -19.09
N GLU A 119 37.75 20.72 -20.00
CA GLU A 119 39.19 20.83 -19.65
C GLU A 119 39.73 22.27 -19.74
N ARG A 120 38.87 23.22 -20.15
CA ARG A 120 39.11 24.66 -19.95
C ARG A 120 38.72 25.10 -18.53
N GLN A 121 38.14 24.22 -17.71
CA GLN A 121 37.67 24.53 -16.36
C GLN A 121 38.81 24.77 -15.38
N SER A 122 38.55 25.68 -14.44
CA SER A 122 39.46 26.01 -13.37
C SER A 122 39.76 24.79 -12.48
N PRO A 123 40.97 24.68 -11.88
CA PRO A 123 41.33 23.59 -10.98
C PRO A 123 40.33 23.32 -9.84
N ALA A 124 39.52 24.32 -9.48
CA ALA A 124 38.53 24.23 -8.42
C ALA A 124 37.36 23.27 -8.75
N GLU A 125 36.90 23.22 -9.99
CA GLU A 125 35.74 22.37 -10.37
C GLU A 125 36.14 20.90 -10.50
N ALA A 126 37.36 20.63 -10.98
CA ALA A 126 37.95 19.29 -11.00
C ALA A 126 38.19 18.75 -9.58
N GLN A 127 38.69 19.61 -8.67
CA GLN A 127 38.86 19.26 -7.27
C GLN A 127 37.52 18.99 -6.57
N ALA A 128 36.50 19.81 -6.84
CA ALA A 128 35.16 19.63 -6.29
C ALA A 128 34.55 18.29 -6.73
N PHE A 129 34.68 17.92 -8.02
CA PHE A 129 34.17 16.64 -8.52
C PHE A 129 34.96 15.44 -7.94
N ALA A 130 36.28 15.56 -7.82
CA ALA A 130 37.10 14.52 -7.20
C ALA A 130 36.79 14.33 -5.71
N ALA A 131 36.48 15.41 -4.99
CA ALA A 131 36.06 15.35 -3.59
C ALA A 131 34.67 14.69 -3.44
N MET A 132 33.73 15.01 -4.33
CA MET A 132 32.38 14.44 -4.30
C MET A 132 32.33 12.95 -4.67
N THR A 133 33.31 12.47 -5.44
CA THR A 133 33.38 11.08 -5.90
C THR A 133 34.40 10.24 -5.12
N GLN A 134 34.94 10.78 -4.03
CA GLN A 134 35.90 10.09 -3.18
C GLN A 134 35.24 8.86 -2.53
N GLY A 135 35.82 7.67 -2.75
CA GLY A 135 35.32 6.40 -2.20
C GLY A 135 34.24 5.72 -3.04
N MET A 136 33.84 6.31 -4.17
CA MET A 136 32.98 5.66 -5.15
C MET A 136 33.75 4.62 -5.98
N SER A 137 33.05 3.63 -6.54
CA SER A 137 33.65 2.68 -7.47
C SER A 137 34.05 3.36 -8.78
N PRO A 138 35.02 2.83 -9.53
CA PRO A 138 35.37 3.34 -10.86
C PRO A 138 34.16 3.44 -11.80
N GLU A 139 33.23 2.49 -11.69
CA GLU A 139 31.99 2.44 -12.46
C GLU A 139 31.06 3.60 -12.10
N ASP A 140 30.90 3.89 -10.81
CA ASP A 140 30.06 5.00 -10.32
C ASP A 140 30.63 6.37 -10.67
N ILE A 141 31.96 6.52 -10.62
CA ILE A 141 32.66 7.75 -11.03
C ILE A 141 32.38 8.04 -12.50
N GLU A 142 32.47 7.01 -13.35
CA GLU A 142 32.20 7.13 -14.77
C GLU A 142 30.72 7.43 -15.05
N GLN A 143 29.81 6.79 -14.32
CA GLN A 143 28.38 7.10 -14.41
C GLN A 143 28.10 8.55 -13.99
N ALA A 144 28.70 9.03 -12.90
CA ALA A 144 28.58 10.42 -12.44
C ALA A 144 29.12 11.42 -13.48
N ARG A 145 30.24 11.10 -14.14
CA ARG A 145 30.75 11.90 -15.28
C ARG A 145 29.76 11.93 -16.42
N ARG A 146 29.23 10.77 -16.84
CA ARG A 146 28.24 10.69 -17.92
C ARG A 146 26.97 11.50 -17.61
N ILE A 147 26.49 11.45 -16.37
CA ILE A 147 25.35 12.24 -15.90
C ILE A 147 25.66 13.75 -15.87
N LYS A 148 26.86 14.14 -15.42
CA LYS A 148 27.31 15.54 -15.41
C LYS A 148 27.40 16.10 -16.83
N LEU A 149 27.94 15.31 -17.76
CA LEU A 149 28.09 15.60 -19.19
C LEU A 149 26.78 15.55 -20.00
N GLY A 150 25.66 15.16 -19.38
CA GLY A 150 24.38 14.98 -20.09
C GLY A 150 24.36 13.81 -21.08
N LEU A 151 25.39 12.95 -21.05
CA LEU A 151 25.52 11.73 -21.86
C LEU A 151 24.81 10.52 -21.25
N ALA A 152 24.39 10.64 -19.99
CA ALA A 152 23.44 9.75 -19.34
C ALA A 152 22.31 10.60 -18.73
N PRO A 153 21.06 10.12 -18.78
CA PRO A 153 19.96 10.83 -18.14
C PRO A 153 20.28 11.03 -16.66
N ARG A 154 20.20 12.27 -16.19
CA ARG A 154 20.08 12.54 -14.75
C ARG A 154 18.82 11.80 -14.28
N ALA A 155 18.80 11.29 -13.04
CA ALA A 155 17.59 10.75 -12.41
C ALA A 155 16.59 11.90 -12.12
N VAL A 156 16.16 12.58 -13.18
CA VAL A 156 15.17 13.65 -13.24
C VAL A 156 13.97 13.22 -14.10
N GLY A 157 13.90 11.92 -14.44
CA GLY A 157 12.75 11.32 -15.11
C GLY A 157 11.60 11.07 -14.14
N SER A 158 10.37 10.95 -14.66
CA SER A 158 9.24 10.52 -13.86
C SER A 158 9.52 9.17 -13.18
N ALA A 159 8.84 8.89 -12.06
CA ALA A 159 8.94 7.61 -11.37
C ALA A 159 8.77 6.44 -12.35
N ASP A 160 7.92 6.58 -13.37
CA ASP A 160 7.67 5.57 -14.40
C ASP A 160 8.91 5.26 -15.24
N VAL A 161 9.73 6.26 -15.59
CA VAL A 161 10.98 6.05 -16.34
C VAL A 161 11.98 5.29 -15.49
N THR A 162 12.06 5.61 -14.19
CA THR A 162 12.97 4.92 -13.26
C THR A 162 12.53 3.46 -13.05
N ILE A 163 11.23 3.22 -12.90
CA ILE A 163 10.65 1.88 -12.75
C ILE A 163 10.90 1.04 -14.01
N ALA A 164 10.70 1.62 -15.20
CA ALA A 164 10.90 0.94 -16.47
C ALA A 164 12.38 0.63 -16.74
N GLN A 165 13.28 1.61 -16.56
CA GLN A 165 14.72 1.43 -16.78
C GLN A 165 15.35 0.50 -15.75
N GLY A 166 14.81 0.47 -14.52
CA GLY A 166 15.25 -0.44 -13.47
C GLY A 166 14.72 -1.88 -13.58
N GLY A 167 13.90 -2.20 -14.59
CA GLY A 167 13.28 -3.53 -14.74
C GLY A 167 12.26 -3.86 -13.64
N MET A 168 11.79 -2.86 -12.90
CA MET A 168 10.87 -3.02 -11.76
C MET A 168 9.39 -2.96 -12.15
N THR A 169 9.09 -2.85 -13.45
CA THR A 169 7.72 -2.68 -13.96
C THR A 169 6.77 -3.76 -13.43
N ASP A 170 7.19 -5.03 -13.51
CA ASP A 170 6.37 -6.16 -13.07
C ASP A 170 6.20 -6.20 -11.55
N ASP A 171 7.23 -5.81 -10.79
CA ASP A 171 7.18 -5.74 -9.33
C ASP A 171 6.25 -4.63 -8.86
N VAL A 172 6.32 -3.46 -9.48
CA VAL A 172 5.43 -2.33 -9.17
C VAL A 172 4.01 -2.65 -9.59
N ALA A 173 3.79 -3.27 -10.75
CA ALA A 173 2.46 -3.69 -11.19
C ALA A 173 1.84 -4.71 -10.22
N ARG A 174 2.61 -5.72 -9.81
CA ARG A 174 2.18 -6.68 -8.78
C ARG A 174 1.87 -6.01 -7.45
N SER A 175 2.74 -5.12 -6.97
CA SER A 175 2.51 -4.39 -5.72
C SER A 175 1.25 -3.53 -5.78
N LYS A 176 1.00 -2.84 -6.89
CA LYS A 176 -0.24 -2.06 -7.09
C LYS A 176 -1.47 -2.96 -7.04
N GLY A 177 -1.43 -4.11 -7.73
CA GLY A 177 -2.52 -5.09 -7.69
C GLY A 177 -2.82 -5.61 -6.28
N VAL A 178 -1.79 -5.92 -5.49
CA VAL A 178 -1.95 -6.35 -4.08
C VAL A 178 -2.55 -5.24 -3.22
N ILE A 179 -2.11 -3.99 -3.41
CA ILE A 179 -2.65 -2.83 -2.67
C ILE A 179 -4.13 -2.62 -3.03
N GLU A 180 -4.48 -2.67 -4.32
CA GLU A 180 -5.86 -2.53 -4.79
C GLU A 180 -6.77 -3.65 -4.28
N ASP A 181 -6.29 -4.90 -4.27
CA ASP A 181 -6.99 -6.05 -3.70
C ASP A 181 -7.24 -5.85 -2.19
N ASN A 182 -6.21 -5.47 -1.42
CA ASN A 182 -6.34 -5.22 0.00
C ASN A 182 -7.31 -4.07 0.31
N ILE A 183 -7.30 -2.99 -0.48
CA ILE A 183 -8.26 -1.88 -0.36
C ILE A 183 -9.68 -2.38 -0.64
N THR A 184 -9.86 -3.20 -1.67
CA THR A 184 -11.16 -3.75 -2.05
C THR A 184 -11.70 -4.65 -0.93
N ARG A 185 -10.89 -5.57 -0.44
CA ARG A 185 -11.24 -6.45 0.68
C ARG A 185 -11.61 -5.66 1.93
N ALA A 186 -10.80 -4.66 2.31
CA ALA A 186 -11.09 -3.83 3.48
C ALA A 186 -12.42 -3.07 3.36
N LYS A 187 -12.78 -2.58 2.16
CA LYS A 187 -14.08 -1.93 1.91
C LYS A 187 -15.24 -2.92 2.03
N GLU A 188 -15.10 -4.12 1.47
CA GLU A 188 -16.12 -5.17 1.55
C GLU A 188 -16.33 -5.64 3.00
N GLU A 189 -15.24 -5.85 3.74
CA GLU A 189 -15.28 -6.20 5.16
C GLU A 189 -15.96 -5.13 6.00
N ALA A 190 -15.61 -3.85 5.80
CA ALA A 190 -16.26 -2.74 6.50
C ALA A 190 -17.75 -2.64 6.18
N LYS A 191 -18.14 -2.85 4.91
CA LYS A 191 -19.55 -2.89 4.51
C LYS A 191 -20.28 -4.05 5.18
N ASN A 192 -19.69 -5.24 5.17
CA ASN A 192 -20.28 -6.44 5.79
C ASN A 192 -20.42 -6.28 7.31
N ALA A 193 -19.40 -5.74 7.98
CA ALA A 193 -19.44 -5.42 9.41
C ALA A 193 -20.56 -4.43 9.72
N THR A 194 -20.68 -3.36 8.93
CA THR A 194 -21.75 -2.35 9.10
C THR A 194 -23.14 -2.94 8.90
N THR A 195 -23.34 -3.72 7.83
CA THR A 195 -24.64 -4.38 7.56
C THR A 195 -25.01 -5.32 8.68
N LYS A 196 -24.07 -6.18 9.11
CA LYS A 196 -24.34 -7.13 10.18
C LYS A 196 -24.54 -6.46 11.53
N GLY A 197 -23.81 -5.37 11.81
CA GLY A 197 -24.01 -4.55 13.00
C GLY A 197 -25.43 -3.99 13.07
N LYS A 198 -25.99 -3.53 11.95
CA LYS A 198 -27.39 -3.10 11.86
C LYS A 198 -28.36 -4.25 12.13
N GLU A 199 -28.15 -5.41 11.51
CA GLU A 199 -28.98 -6.59 11.76
C GLU A 199 -28.96 -7.00 13.24
N TYR A 200 -27.80 -6.99 13.90
CA TYR A 200 -27.71 -7.28 15.33
C TYR A 200 -28.37 -6.22 16.20
N PHE A 201 -28.31 -4.94 15.81
CA PHE A 201 -29.01 -3.87 16.51
C PHE A 201 -30.53 -4.00 16.42
N GLU A 202 -31.05 -4.36 15.24
CA GLU A 202 -32.48 -4.65 15.04
C GLU A 202 -32.91 -5.87 15.88
N GLN A 203 -32.11 -6.95 15.87
CA GLN A 203 -32.36 -8.13 16.70
C GLN A 203 -32.34 -7.78 18.20
N LEU A 204 -31.38 -6.97 18.63
CA LEU A 204 -31.28 -6.51 20.02
C LEU A 204 -32.55 -5.78 20.46
N SER A 205 -33.06 -4.90 19.60
CA SER A 205 -34.29 -4.15 19.85
C SER A 205 -35.50 -5.08 19.99
N GLY A 206 -35.62 -6.10 19.13
CA GLY A 206 -36.66 -7.13 19.23
C GLY A 206 -36.56 -7.95 20.52
N VAL A 207 -35.35 -8.40 20.86
CA VAL A 207 -35.08 -9.14 22.11
C VAL A 207 -35.46 -8.31 23.35
N GLN A 208 -35.09 -7.02 23.38
CA GLN A 208 -35.44 -6.13 24.49
C GLN A 208 -36.96 -5.97 24.63
N SER A 209 -37.68 -5.77 23.52
CA SER A 209 -39.14 -5.72 23.54
C SER A 209 -39.76 -7.03 24.06
N ASN A 210 -39.20 -8.17 23.68
CA ASN A 210 -39.67 -9.46 24.16
C ASN A 210 -39.38 -9.68 25.65
N ILE A 211 -38.23 -9.23 26.17
CA ILE A 211 -37.94 -9.24 27.62
C ILE A 211 -39.00 -8.45 28.39
N GLU A 212 -39.37 -7.26 27.91
CA GLU A 212 -40.42 -6.45 28.53
C GLU A 212 -41.78 -7.14 28.49
N ASN A 213 -42.14 -7.73 27.35
CA ASN A 213 -43.37 -8.50 27.19
C ASN A 213 -43.41 -9.68 28.18
N TYR A 214 -42.33 -10.47 28.29
CA TYR A 214 -42.25 -11.57 29.25
C TYR A 214 -42.33 -11.09 30.71
N GLY A 215 -41.73 -9.95 31.04
CA GLY A 215 -41.87 -9.33 32.36
C GLY A 215 -43.32 -8.96 32.70
N GLU A 216 -44.05 -8.39 31.74
CA GLU A 216 -45.47 -8.09 31.91
C GLU A 216 -46.32 -9.37 32.00
N ALA A 217 -46.02 -10.39 31.19
CA ALA A 217 -46.66 -11.71 31.30
C ALA A 217 -46.49 -12.29 32.71
N LEU A 218 -45.26 -12.25 33.23
CA LEU A 218 -44.93 -12.77 34.55
C LEU A 218 -45.69 -12.02 35.65
N ARG A 219 -45.77 -10.68 35.54
CA ARG A 219 -46.55 -9.84 36.45
C ARG A 219 -48.04 -10.23 36.45
N LEU A 220 -48.63 -10.44 35.27
CA LEU A 220 -50.03 -10.87 35.13
C LEU A 220 -50.27 -12.25 35.75
N VAL A 221 -49.34 -13.18 35.56
CA VAL A 221 -49.44 -14.56 36.08
C VAL A 221 -49.29 -14.59 37.60
N GLU A 222 -48.28 -13.92 38.15
CA GLU A 222 -47.95 -13.97 39.58
C GLU A 222 -48.85 -13.08 40.44
N GLN A 223 -49.15 -11.87 39.99
CA GLN A 223 -49.83 -10.86 40.81
C GLN A 223 -51.33 -10.79 40.53
N GLU A 224 -51.73 -10.96 39.27
CA GLU A 224 -53.14 -10.88 38.86
C GLU A 224 -53.79 -12.27 38.72
N GLY A 225 -53.02 -13.34 38.92
CA GLY A 225 -53.49 -14.74 38.85
C GLY A 225 -53.92 -15.18 37.45
N ALA A 226 -53.50 -14.46 36.41
CA ALA A 226 -53.75 -14.81 35.02
C ALA A 226 -53.17 -16.21 34.75
N GLY A 227 -54.03 -17.17 34.45
CA GLY A 227 -53.59 -18.52 34.09
C GLY A 227 -54.34 -18.99 32.86
N VAL A 228 -53.63 -19.70 31.98
CA VAL A 228 -54.22 -20.46 30.88
C VAL A 228 -54.91 -21.71 31.45
N GLY A 229 -56.22 -21.65 31.66
CA GLY A 229 -56.98 -22.79 32.17
C GLY A 229 -58.49 -22.53 32.30
N ALA A 230 -59.31 -23.53 31.95
CA ALA A 230 -60.76 -23.44 31.76
C ALA A 230 -61.60 -23.00 32.99
N ILE A 231 -61.02 -22.93 34.19
CA ILE A 231 -61.77 -22.71 35.45
C ILE A 231 -61.62 -21.29 36.02
N ARG A 232 -60.71 -20.45 35.51
CA ARG A 232 -60.33 -19.16 36.16
C ARG A 232 -61.10 -17.91 35.72
N GLY A 233 -61.87 -17.95 34.63
CA GLY A 233 -62.55 -16.77 34.06
C GLY A 233 -63.76 -16.22 34.85
N ARG A 234 -63.99 -16.66 36.10
CA ARG A 234 -65.22 -16.30 36.86
C ARG A 234 -65.11 -15.04 37.71
N LEU A 235 -63.92 -14.47 37.89
CA LEU A 235 -63.72 -13.17 38.55
C LEU A 235 -63.39 -12.09 37.50
N PRO A 236 -64.03 -10.91 37.53
CA PRO A 236 -63.83 -9.86 36.52
C PRO A 236 -62.36 -9.44 36.33
N SER A 237 -61.57 -9.38 37.41
CA SER A 237 -60.14 -9.06 37.39
C SER A 237 -59.31 -10.14 36.69
N MET A 238 -59.57 -11.41 36.99
CA MET A 238 -58.90 -12.56 36.37
C MET A 238 -59.19 -12.66 34.87
N LYS A 239 -60.43 -12.34 34.46
CA LYS A 239 -60.83 -12.29 33.04
C LYS A 239 -60.09 -11.18 32.29
N ALA A 240 -59.93 -9.99 32.91
CA ALA A 240 -59.17 -8.90 32.32
C ALA A 240 -57.68 -9.25 32.17
N ALA A 241 -57.10 -9.90 33.18
CA ALA A 241 -55.70 -10.33 33.15
C ALA A 241 -55.45 -11.44 32.10
N ALA A 242 -56.39 -12.37 31.92
CA ALA A 242 -56.34 -13.39 30.87
C ALA A 242 -56.38 -12.79 29.46
N ILE A 243 -57.27 -11.82 29.19
CA ILE A 243 -57.35 -11.13 27.90
C ILE A 243 -56.04 -10.37 27.59
N LYS A 244 -55.41 -9.77 28.61
CA LYS A 244 -54.10 -9.12 28.44
C LYS A 244 -53.01 -10.13 28.10
N LEU A 245 -53.00 -11.28 28.78
CA LEU A 245 -52.04 -12.37 28.52
C LEU A 245 -52.21 -12.94 27.10
N ASP A 246 -53.45 -13.16 26.64
CA ASP A 246 -53.73 -13.64 25.27
C ASP A 246 -53.25 -12.65 24.21
N ASN A 247 -53.47 -11.34 24.42
CA ASN A 247 -52.98 -10.30 23.52
C ASN A 247 -51.45 -10.24 23.49
N LEU A 248 -50.81 -10.48 24.62
CA LEU A 248 -49.36 -10.48 24.75
C LEU A 248 -48.74 -11.74 24.11
N GLN A 249 -49.41 -12.89 24.23
CA GLN A 249 -49.06 -14.11 23.53
C GLN A 249 -49.06 -13.94 22.00
N ASN A 250 -50.07 -13.26 21.47
CA ASN A 250 -50.15 -12.96 20.03
C ASN A 250 -49.00 -12.05 19.56
N ARG A 251 -48.44 -11.21 20.45
CA ARG A 251 -47.27 -10.37 20.16
C ARG A 251 -45.96 -11.17 20.22
N LEU A 252 -45.83 -12.07 21.19
CA LEU A 252 -44.64 -12.91 21.39
C LEU A 252 -44.44 -13.93 20.26
N GLY A 253 -45.52 -14.42 19.63
CA GLY A 253 -45.44 -15.45 18.58
C GLY A 253 -44.85 -15.02 17.24
N LEU A 254 -44.46 -13.74 17.07
CA LEU A 254 -44.04 -13.19 15.78
C LEU A 254 -42.52 -13.11 15.56
N ASP A 255 -41.69 -13.33 16.59
CA ASP A 255 -40.24 -13.06 16.50
C ASP A 255 -39.37 -14.32 16.58
N ILE A 256 -39.45 -15.21 15.58
CA ILE A 256 -38.50 -16.35 15.48
C ILE A 256 -37.15 -15.84 15.00
N LEU A 257 -36.21 -15.70 15.92
CA LEU A 257 -34.82 -15.37 15.62
C LEU A 257 -34.05 -16.64 15.19
N ASN A 258 -33.93 -16.84 13.87
CA ASN A 258 -33.01 -17.83 13.31
C ASN A 258 -31.57 -17.31 13.42
N ASN A 259 -30.89 -17.60 14.54
CA ASN A 259 -29.50 -17.24 14.68
C ASN A 259 -28.65 -18.41 15.21
N THR A 260 -27.94 -19.03 14.28
CA THR A 260 -27.00 -20.13 14.50
C THR A 260 -25.62 -19.67 14.99
N THR A 261 -25.42 -18.37 15.23
CA THR A 261 -24.07 -17.78 15.38
C THR A 261 -23.75 -17.33 16.80
N PHE A 262 -24.38 -17.92 17.82
CA PHE A 262 -24.15 -17.56 19.21
C PHE A 262 -23.46 -18.68 19.97
N GLY A 263 -22.14 -18.75 19.84
CA GLY A 263 -21.31 -19.73 20.53
C GLY A 263 -21.22 -19.56 22.06
N ALA A 264 -21.84 -18.50 22.61
CA ALA A 264 -21.87 -18.20 24.04
C ALA A 264 -23.16 -18.69 24.75
N LEU A 265 -24.18 -19.14 24.00
CA LEU A 265 -25.38 -19.75 24.57
C LEU A 265 -25.19 -21.27 24.64
N SER A 266 -25.65 -21.87 25.74
CA SER A 266 -25.79 -23.33 25.80
C SER A 266 -26.91 -23.81 24.87
N GLU A 267 -26.87 -25.09 24.45
CA GLU A 267 -27.90 -25.68 23.57
C GLU A 267 -29.32 -25.49 24.11
N LYS A 268 -29.49 -25.63 25.43
CA LYS A 268 -30.78 -25.44 26.10
C LYS A 268 -31.23 -23.98 26.10
N GLU A 269 -30.32 -23.03 26.26
CA GLU A 269 -30.65 -21.61 26.19
C GLU A 269 -30.96 -21.18 24.76
N LEU A 270 -30.27 -21.75 23.78
CA LEU A 270 -30.52 -21.50 22.37
C LEU A 270 -31.91 -22.00 21.97
N GLU A 271 -32.28 -23.22 22.36
CA GLU A 271 -33.64 -23.77 22.21
C GLU A 271 -34.67 -22.86 22.88
N LEU A 272 -34.31 -22.32 24.06
CA LEU A 272 -35.14 -21.39 24.81
C LEU A 272 -35.23 -19.98 24.19
N VAL A 273 -34.37 -19.61 23.24
CA VAL A 273 -34.51 -18.35 22.50
C VAL A 273 -35.27 -18.57 21.19
N GLN A 274 -35.14 -19.75 20.59
CA GLN A 274 -35.78 -20.08 19.32
C GLN A 274 -37.27 -20.39 19.43
N ASP A 275 -37.72 -20.96 20.55
CA ASP A 275 -39.14 -21.28 20.75
C ASP A 275 -39.92 -20.06 21.30
N THR A 276 -40.76 -19.46 20.45
CA THR A 276 -41.44 -18.19 20.71
C THR A 276 -42.89 -18.35 21.18
N ALA A 277 -43.40 -19.57 21.22
CA ALA A 277 -44.79 -19.82 21.58
C ALA A 277 -44.96 -19.89 23.10
N LEU A 278 -45.73 -18.94 23.67
CA LEU A 278 -46.19 -19.06 25.05
C LEU A 278 -46.98 -20.39 25.21
N PRO A 279 -46.66 -21.25 26.20
CA PRO A 279 -47.33 -22.52 26.38
C PRO A 279 -48.79 -22.31 26.80
N ASN A 280 -49.72 -22.90 26.03
CA ASN A 280 -51.16 -22.73 26.23
C ASN A 280 -51.78 -23.54 27.37
N ASN A 281 -51.04 -24.49 27.95
CA ASN A 281 -51.61 -25.50 28.85
C ASN A 281 -50.80 -25.66 30.16
N LEU A 282 -49.99 -24.67 30.54
CA LEU A 282 -49.21 -24.75 31.77
C LEU A 282 -50.00 -24.24 32.98
N PRO A 283 -49.97 -24.96 34.12
CA PRO A 283 -50.38 -24.40 35.40
C PRO A 283 -49.59 -23.11 35.68
N PRO A 284 -50.17 -22.12 36.39
CA PRO A 284 -49.55 -20.79 36.55
C PRO A 284 -48.16 -20.82 37.16
N ASP A 285 -47.89 -21.71 38.12
CA ASP A 285 -46.55 -21.82 38.72
C ASP A 285 -45.52 -22.33 37.70
N GLN A 286 -45.94 -23.24 36.82
CA GLN A 286 -45.10 -23.75 35.73
C GLN A 286 -44.95 -22.71 34.61
N LEU A 287 -46.00 -21.94 34.32
CA LEU A 287 -45.97 -20.84 33.36
C LEU A 287 -45.05 -19.70 33.85
N ALA A 288 -45.11 -19.35 35.13
CA ALA A 288 -44.22 -18.37 35.74
C ALA A 288 -42.75 -18.85 35.70
N GLY A 289 -42.50 -20.13 36.00
CA GLY A 289 -41.18 -20.74 35.82
C GLY A 289 -40.67 -20.62 34.38
N TRP A 290 -41.49 -21.06 33.41
CA TRP A 290 -41.16 -20.98 31.98
C TRP A 290 -40.88 -19.54 31.52
N LEU A 291 -41.69 -18.56 31.96
CA LEU A 291 -41.51 -17.14 31.65
C LEU A 291 -40.19 -16.59 32.22
N ARG A 292 -39.82 -16.96 33.45
CA ARG A 292 -38.55 -16.57 34.06
C ARG A 292 -37.36 -17.15 33.31
N ASP A 293 -37.42 -18.43 32.96
CA ASP A 293 -36.35 -19.10 32.22
C ASP A 293 -36.15 -18.43 30.84
N ARG A 294 -37.25 -18.17 30.11
CA ARG A 294 -37.23 -17.47 28.81
C ARG A 294 -36.63 -16.08 28.92
N MET A 295 -37.08 -15.31 29.90
CA MET A 295 -36.55 -13.96 30.16
C MET A 295 -35.04 -14.02 30.44
N ALA A 296 -34.56 -14.99 31.23
CA ALA A 296 -33.14 -15.16 31.50
C ALA A 296 -32.33 -15.52 30.25
N ALA A 297 -32.85 -16.38 29.37
CA ALA A 297 -32.19 -16.70 28.11
C ALA A 297 -32.16 -15.51 27.14
N GLN A 298 -33.26 -14.75 27.04
CA GLN A 298 -33.34 -13.53 26.23
C GLN A 298 -32.39 -12.44 26.76
N GLN A 299 -32.23 -12.29 28.08
CA GLN A 299 -31.25 -11.38 28.67
C GLN A 299 -29.83 -11.74 28.26
N LYS A 300 -29.46 -13.03 28.29
CA LYS A 300 -28.14 -13.47 27.80
C LYS A 300 -27.96 -13.19 26.31
N MET A 301 -29.00 -13.45 25.51
CA MET A 301 -28.99 -13.12 24.09
C MET A 301 -28.79 -11.62 23.85
N SER A 302 -29.49 -10.76 24.60
CA SER A 302 -29.32 -9.30 24.49
C SER A 302 -27.89 -8.86 24.81
N ALA A 303 -27.26 -9.44 25.83
CA ALA A 303 -25.87 -9.11 26.17
C ALA A 303 -24.89 -9.51 25.05
N ILE A 304 -25.11 -10.65 24.40
CA ILE A 304 -24.29 -11.11 23.27
C ILE A 304 -24.49 -10.20 22.04
N LEU A 305 -25.74 -9.86 21.73
CA LEU A 305 -26.08 -8.96 20.62
C LEU A 305 -25.53 -7.56 20.84
N ASP A 306 -25.67 -7.01 22.05
CA ASP A 306 -25.13 -5.71 22.42
C ASP A 306 -23.60 -5.68 22.30
N ASN A 307 -22.91 -6.73 22.77
CA ASN A 307 -21.47 -6.85 22.58
C ASN A 307 -21.07 -6.90 21.10
N ALA A 308 -21.81 -7.64 20.26
CA ALA A 308 -21.56 -7.71 18.83
C ALA A 308 -21.80 -6.36 18.13
N VAL A 309 -22.85 -5.63 18.51
CA VAL A 309 -23.14 -4.28 18.00
C VAL A 309 -22.01 -3.32 18.38
N GLN A 310 -21.60 -3.29 19.65
CA GLN A 310 -20.50 -2.45 20.11
C GLN A 310 -19.20 -2.78 19.36
N PHE A 311 -18.89 -4.07 19.22
CA PHE A 311 -17.68 -4.52 18.52
C PHE A 311 -17.67 -4.09 17.05
N LEU A 312 -18.77 -4.33 16.31
CA LEU A 312 -18.87 -3.99 14.89
C LEU A 312 -19.07 -2.49 14.62
N SER A 313 -19.37 -1.70 15.65
CA SER A 313 -19.45 -0.23 15.53
C SER A 313 -18.07 0.45 15.46
N VAL A 314 -17.01 -0.24 15.88
CA VAL A 314 -15.65 0.28 15.86
C VAL A 314 -15.06 0.14 14.45
N PRO A 315 -14.57 1.23 13.82
CA PRO A 315 -13.94 1.15 12.50
C PRO A 315 -12.75 0.20 12.48
N GLY A 316 -12.69 -0.66 11.47
CA GLY A 316 -11.61 -1.65 11.30
C GLY A 316 -11.91 -3.03 11.88
N ASN A 317 -12.90 -3.15 12.77
CA ASN A 317 -13.35 -4.47 13.24
C ASN A 317 -14.17 -5.19 12.17
N THR A 318 -13.90 -6.49 12.00
CA THR A 318 -14.58 -7.34 11.00
C THR A 318 -15.41 -8.44 11.64
N LEU A 319 -16.23 -9.11 10.81
CA LEU A 319 -16.96 -10.32 11.21
C LEU A 319 -16.05 -11.52 11.49
N ALA A 320 -14.82 -11.53 10.96
CA ALA A 320 -13.84 -12.55 11.30
C ALA A 320 -13.32 -12.33 12.72
N ASP A 321 -13.01 -11.07 13.07
CA ASP A 321 -12.52 -10.69 14.40
C ASP A 321 -13.57 -10.96 15.48
N LEU A 322 -14.84 -10.64 15.20
CA LEU A 322 -15.95 -10.96 16.10
C LEU A 322 -16.04 -12.46 16.39
N ARG A 323 -15.90 -13.31 15.35
CA ARG A 323 -15.92 -14.76 15.51
C ARG A 323 -14.69 -15.27 16.26
N ALA A 324 -13.52 -14.70 16.02
CA ALA A 324 -12.31 -15.02 16.76
C ALA A 324 -12.49 -14.71 18.26
N MET A 325 -13.00 -13.51 18.58
CA MET A 325 -13.30 -13.10 19.95
C MET A 325 -14.30 -14.05 20.64
N GLN A 326 -15.36 -14.47 19.95
CA GLN A 326 -16.33 -15.43 20.47
C GLN A 326 -15.71 -16.81 20.74
N ASN A 327 -14.84 -17.29 19.83
CA ASN A 327 -14.13 -18.55 20.02
C ASN A 327 -13.15 -18.50 21.19
N GLU A 328 -12.48 -17.36 21.40
CA GLU A 328 -11.61 -17.14 22.56
C GLU A 328 -12.41 -17.17 23.87
N GLN A 329 -13.57 -16.50 23.92
CA GLN A 329 -14.44 -16.52 25.10
C GLN A 329 -14.94 -17.94 25.41
N ARG A 330 -15.20 -18.75 24.39
CA ARG A 330 -15.60 -20.17 24.55
C ARG A 330 -14.47 -21.04 25.10
N ASN A 331 -13.23 -20.81 24.66
CA ASN A 331 -12.09 -21.65 24.99
C ASN A 331 -11.38 -21.26 26.28
N GLN A 332 -11.79 -20.17 26.95
CA GLN A 332 -11.31 -19.85 28.29
C GLN A 332 -11.85 -20.87 29.30
N PRO A 333 -11.00 -21.69 29.95
CA PRO A 333 -11.44 -22.62 30.97
C PRO A 333 -12.07 -21.85 32.14
N ALA A 334 -13.16 -22.38 32.68
CA ALA A 334 -13.99 -21.82 33.75
C ALA A 334 -13.26 -21.68 35.11
N GLN A 335 -12.15 -20.94 35.17
CA GLN A 335 -11.39 -20.68 36.39
C GLN A 335 -11.51 -19.25 36.93
N THR A 336 -12.21 -18.32 36.27
CA THR A 336 -12.29 -16.92 36.75
C THR A 336 -13.63 -16.55 37.42
N GLN A 337 -14.66 -17.41 37.38
CA GLN A 337 -16.01 -17.05 37.89
C GLN A 337 -16.19 -17.08 39.42
N ARG A 338 -15.13 -17.12 40.23
CA ARG A 338 -15.22 -16.89 41.69
C ARG A 338 -14.47 -15.66 42.22
N GLY A 339 -13.84 -14.84 41.36
CA GLY A 339 -12.92 -13.81 41.84
C GLY A 339 -13.03 -12.39 41.27
N ALA A 340 -13.92 -12.09 40.31
CA ALA A 340 -13.90 -10.77 39.66
C ALA A 340 -15.31 -10.21 39.44
N GLN A 341 -15.99 -9.85 40.53
CA GLN A 341 -16.82 -8.65 40.48
C GLN A 341 -15.86 -7.46 40.48
N SER A 342 -15.98 -6.59 39.48
CA SER A 342 -15.18 -5.37 39.24
C SER A 342 -13.90 -5.58 38.44
N GLN A 343 -14.04 -5.67 37.11
CA GLN A 343 -13.29 -4.85 36.15
C GLN A 343 -13.71 -5.25 34.73
N SER A 344 -14.61 -4.45 34.15
CA SER A 344 -14.76 -4.41 32.70
C SER A 344 -13.40 -4.04 32.10
N PRO A 345 -12.87 -4.77 31.11
CA PRO A 345 -11.65 -4.35 30.43
C PRO A 345 -11.89 -2.95 29.85
N SER A 346 -10.96 -2.04 30.15
CA SER A 346 -11.02 -0.67 29.65
C SER A 346 -10.83 -0.69 28.13
N ILE A 347 -11.50 0.22 27.42
CA ILE A 347 -11.36 0.42 25.98
C ILE A 347 -9.88 0.52 25.56
N ASN A 348 -9.01 1.04 26.44
CA ASN A 348 -7.57 1.15 26.19
C ASN A 348 -6.81 -0.20 26.13
N ASP A 349 -7.30 -1.24 26.82
CA ASP A 349 -6.64 -2.55 26.86
C ASP A 349 -6.87 -3.33 25.55
N LEU A 350 -7.99 -3.07 24.87
CA LEU A 350 -8.32 -3.68 23.58
C LEU A 350 -7.61 -2.97 22.41
N VAL A 351 -7.37 -1.66 22.52
CA VAL A 351 -6.67 -0.87 21.47
C VAL A 351 -5.18 -1.21 21.42
N ASN A 352 -4.52 -1.46 22.56
CA ASN A 352 -3.08 -1.74 22.58
C ASN A 352 -2.70 -3.14 22.07
N LYS A 353 -3.63 -4.08 21.98
CA LYS A 353 -3.36 -5.44 21.49
C LYS A 353 -3.19 -5.53 19.96
N TYR A 354 -3.70 -4.54 19.22
CA TYR A 354 -3.66 -4.51 17.75
C TYR A 354 -2.77 -3.39 17.18
N ALA A 355 -1.98 -2.73 18.02
CA ALA A 355 -1.08 -1.64 17.63
C ALA A 355 0.41 -2.05 17.50
N ASN A 356 0.71 -3.36 17.52
CA ASN A 356 2.07 -3.89 17.30
C ASN A 356 2.13 -4.83 16.10
#